data_AF-I9PVC2-F1
#
_entry.id   AF-I9PVC2-F1
#
_cell.length_a   1.000
_cell.length_b   1.000
_cell.length_c   1.000
_cell.angle_alpha   90.00
_cell.angle_beta   90.00
_cell.angle_gamma   90.00
#
_symmetry.space_group_name_H-M   'P 1'
#
loop_
_entity.id
_entity.type
_entity.pdbx_description
1 polymer ?
#
loop_
_entity_poly.entity_id
_entity_poly.type
_entity_poly.pdbx_seq_one_letter_code
_entity_poly.pdbx_strand_id
1 'polypeptide(L)'
;MDYFKNLLIGLVTGIAAYLNPISGEIKSLIAVFALNFICGLLTALLINHESFSFKKAWRCIVEATIFFALVSCIYFIGEHKGNPEGALQCVSFITYSVFYFYGVNILRNIKEILPNSSNGYKVVAFLHYVLSVEFIKNIPYLTNYLQKGDTK
;
A
#
# COMPACT_ATOMS: atom_id res chain seq x y z
N MET A 1 13.71 31.00 19.90
CA MET A 1 13.55 29.58 19.54
C MET A 1 12.08 29.14 19.68
N ASP A 2 11.36 29.61 20.71
CA ASP A 2 9.95 29.25 20.93
C ASP A 2 8.98 29.77 19.86
N TYR A 3 9.21 30.99 19.33
CA TYR A 3 8.41 31.52 18.21
C TYR A 3 8.46 30.63 16.96
N PHE A 4 9.66 30.16 16.60
CA PHE A 4 9.84 29.29 15.44
C PHE A 4 9.18 27.91 15.67
N LYS A 5 9.34 27.36 16.87
CA LYS A 5 8.67 26.10 17.26
C LYS A 5 7.15 26.23 17.22
N ASN A 6 6.60 27.31 17.76
CA ASN A 6 5.16 27.57 17.76
C ASN A 6 4.61 27.79 16.34
N LEU A 7 5.37 28.46 15.47
CA LEU A 7 5.03 28.62 14.05
C LEU A 7 4.96 27.26 13.34
N LEU A 8 5.94 26.39 13.57
CA LEU A 8 5.97 25.03 13.01
C LEU A 8 4.79 24.19 13.49
N ILE A 9 4.49 24.22 14.79
CA ILE A 9 3.35 23.50 15.37
C ILE A 9 2.04 24.04 14.77
N GLY A 10 1.90 25.36 14.64
CA GLY A 10 0.73 25.99 14.02
C GLY A 10 0.52 25.56 12.57
N LEU A 11 1.58 25.55 11.77
CA LEU A 11 1.55 25.08 10.38
C LEU A 11 1.14 23.61 10.27
N VAL A 12 1.77 22.73 11.06
CA VAL A 12 1.46 21.29 11.05
C VAL A 12 0.02 21.04 11.51
N THR A 13 -0.43 21.75 12.54
CA THR A 13 -1.81 21.64 13.06
C THR A 13 -2.81 22.15 12.04
N GLY A 14 -2.51 23.25 11.34
CA GLY A 14 -3.35 23.78 10.27
C GLY A 14 -3.51 22.81 9.10
N ILE A 15 -2.41 22.20 8.66
CA ILE A 15 -2.44 21.16 7.62
C ILE A 15 -3.21 19.92 8.10
N ALA A 16 -2.99 19.49 9.35
CA ALA A 16 -3.70 18.35 9.92
C ALA A 16 -5.21 18.59 10.03
N ALA A 17 -5.63 19.81 10.41
CA ALA A 17 -7.03 20.21 10.45
C ALA A 17 -7.64 20.23 9.04
N TYR A 18 -6.91 20.75 8.06
CA TYR A 18 -7.32 20.78 6.66
C TYR A 18 -7.55 19.37 6.07
N LEU A 19 -6.62 18.45 6.34
CA LEU A 19 -6.69 17.07 5.86
C LEU A 19 -7.55 16.16 6.75
N ASN A 20 -8.18 16.70 7.79
CA ASN A 20 -9.04 15.93 8.69
C ASN A 20 -10.14 15.13 7.97
N PRO A 21 -10.80 15.64 6.90
CA PRO A 21 -11.82 14.91 6.15
C PRO A 21 -11.31 13.62 5.51
N ILE A 22 -10.01 13.53 5.17
CA ILE A 22 -9.37 12.32 4.64
C ILE A 22 -8.47 11.62 5.67
N SER A 23 -8.56 11.98 6.95
CA SER A 23 -7.68 11.44 7.99
C SER A 23 -7.86 9.94 8.20
N GLY A 24 -9.06 9.40 8.00
CA GLY A 24 -9.31 7.96 8.04
C GLY A 24 -8.54 7.21 6.96
N GLU A 25 -8.54 7.74 5.75
CA GLU A 25 -7.82 7.21 4.59
C GLU A 25 -6.31 7.22 4.82
N ILE A 26 -5.78 8.36 5.31
CA ILE A 26 -4.36 8.51 5.65
C ILE A 26 -3.93 7.52 6.75
N LYS A 27 -4.70 7.40 7.84
CA LYS A 27 -4.40 6.48 8.94
C LYS A 27 -4.37 5.03 8.47
N SER A 28 -5.33 4.63 7.65
CA SER A 28 -5.41 3.28 7.10
C SER A 28 -4.27 3.01 6.11
N LEU A 29 -3.87 3.98 5.28
CA LEU A 29 -2.68 3.87 4.43
C LEU A 29 -1.42 3.64 5.27
N ILE A 30 -1.20 4.43 6.33
CA ILE A 30 -0.06 4.26 7.24
C ILE A 30 -0.06 2.85 7.85
N ALA A 31 -1.22 2.37 8.30
CA ALA A 31 -1.34 1.04 8.90
C ALA A 31 -0.99 -0.08 7.90
N VAL A 32 -1.53 -0.02 6.68
CA VAL A 32 -1.24 -1.01 5.63
C VAL A 32 0.21 -0.93 5.17
N PHE A 33 0.77 0.28 5.06
CA PHE A 33 2.20 0.47 4.76
C PHE A 33 3.10 -0.15 5.82
N ALA A 34 2.81 0.10 7.09
CA ALA A 34 3.57 -0.45 8.20
C ALA A 34 3.51 -1.98 8.19
N LEU A 35 2.32 -2.56 7.98
CA LEU A 35 2.16 -4.01 7.90
C LEU A 35 2.92 -4.61 6.71
N ASN A 36 2.80 -4.00 5.53
CA ASN A 36 3.54 -4.42 4.33
C ASN A 36 5.05 -4.36 4.55
N PHE A 37 5.55 -3.28 5.17
CA PHE A 37 6.95 -3.13 5.51
C PHE A 37 7.43 -4.19 6.50
N ILE A 38 6.69 -4.43 7.60
CA ILE A 38 7.05 -5.44 8.61
C ILE A 38 7.09 -6.83 7.99
N CYS A 39 6.05 -7.23 7.24
CA CYS A 39 6.03 -8.54 6.59
C CYS A 39 7.17 -8.69 5.58
N GLY A 40 7.45 -7.65 4.78
CA GLY A 40 8.56 -7.66 3.83
C GLY A 40 9.92 -7.74 4.52
N LEU A 41 10.10 -7.03 5.63
CA LEU A 41 11.32 -7.06 6.43
C LEU A 41 11.54 -8.44 7.07
N LEU A 42 10.51 -9.01 7.69
CA LEU A 42 10.59 -10.34 8.30
C LEU A 42 10.95 -11.41 7.26
N THR A 43 10.34 -11.34 6.08
CA THR A 43 10.66 -12.27 4.98
C THR A 43 12.12 -12.12 4.54
N ALA A 44 12.60 -10.88 4.35
CA ALA A 44 13.98 -10.63 3.96
C ALA A 44 15.00 -11.18 4.98
N LEU A 45 14.77 -10.96 6.27
CA LEU A 45 15.68 -11.37 7.34
C LEU A 45 15.61 -12.87 7.63
N LEU A 46 14.40 -13.44 7.75
CA LEU A 46 14.19 -14.80 8.24
C LEU A 46 14.23 -15.85 7.14
N ILE A 47 13.76 -15.54 5.94
CA ILE A 47 13.64 -16.50 4.83
C ILE A 47 14.79 -16.31 3.84
N ASN A 48 15.06 -15.08 3.43
CA ASN A 48 16.08 -14.81 2.41
C ASN A 48 17.49 -14.61 2.98
N HIS A 49 17.63 -14.58 4.32
CA HIS A 49 18.89 -14.30 5.03
C HIS A 49 19.62 -13.04 4.52
N GLU A 50 18.86 -12.06 4.03
CA GLU A 50 19.41 -10.78 3.59
C GLU A 50 19.71 -9.91 4.80
N SER A 51 20.74 -9.06 4.70
CA SER A 51 20.95 -8.01 5.69
C SER A 51 19.95 -6.87 5.50
N PHE A 52 19.67 -6.14 6.59
CA PHE A 52 18.82 -4.96 6.54
C PHE A 52 19.38 -3.94 5.54
N SER A 53 18.53 -3.52 4.59
CA SER A 53 18.90 -2.55 3.57
C SER A 53 18.16 -1.23 3.79
N PHE A 54 18.91 -0.19 4.18
CA PHE A 54 18.39 1.19 4.24
C PHE A 54 17.75 1.63 2.93
N LYS A 55 18.25 1.16 1.78
CA LYS A 55 17.67 1.45 0.46
C LYS A 55 16.26 0.85 0.29
N LYS A 56 15.96 -0.29 0.92
CA LYS A 56 14.60 -0.88 0.91
C LYS A 56 13.67 -0.07 1.82
N ALA A 57 14.13 0.31 3.01
CA ALA A 57 13.36 1.16 3.92
C ALA A 57 13.05 2.55 3.34
N TRP A 58 14.04 3.18 2.70
CA TRP A 58 13.85 4.48 2.05
C TRP A 58 12.80 4.44 0.92
N ARG A 59 12.79 3.38 0.12
CA ARG A 59 11.77 3.19 -0.94
C ARG A 59 10.36 3.15 -0.37
N CYS A 60 10.16 2.47 0.76
CA CYS A 60 8.86 2.43 1.44
C CYS A 60 8.42 3.84 1.92
N ILE A 61 9.34 4.64 2.45
CA ILE A 61 9.05 6.02 2.88
C ILE A 61 8.66 6.89 1.67
N VAL A 62 9.39 6.76 0.57
CA VAL A 62 9.09 7.48 -0.68
C VAL A 62 7.71 7.09 -1.21
N GLU A 63 7.37 5.80 -1.25
CA GLU A 63 6.04 5.33 -1.64
C GLU A 63 4.95 5.94 -0.75
N ALA A 64 5.10 5.86 0.57
CA ALA A 64 4.13 6.45 1.51
C ALA A 64 3.95 7.96 1.31
N THR A 65 5.04 8.68 1.05
CA THR A 65 5.03 10.12 0.78
C THR A 65 4.29 10.44 -0.52
N ILE A 66 4.51 9.65 -1.58
CA ILE A 66 3.83 9.82 -2.87
C ILE A 66 2.33 9.64 -2.70
N PHE A 67 1.88 8.59 -2.00
CA PHE A 67 0.44 8.37 -1.80
C PHE A 67 -0.18 9.45 -0.92
N PHE A 68 0.50 9.87 0.15
CA PHE A 68 0.03 10.97 0.99
C PHE A 68 -0.13 12.26 0.19
N ALA A 69 0.85 12.61 -0.66
CA ALA A 69 0.77 13.77 -1.52
C ALA A 69 -0.37 13.64 -2.54
N LEU A 70 -0.55 12.47 -3.15
CA LEU A 70 -1.60 12.21 -4.13
C LEU A 70 -2.99 12.42 -3.54
N VAL A 71 -3.30 11.80 -2.40
CA VAL A 71 -4.63 11.93 -1.77
C VAL A 71 -4.90 13.36 -1.29
N SER A 72 -3.87 14.04 -0.80
CA SER A 72 -3.96 15.45 -0.38
C SER A 72 -4.25 16.37 -1.56
N CYS A 73 -3.57 16.18 -2.70
CA CYS A 73 -3.80 16.96 -3.91
C CYS A 73 -5.20 16.73 -4.49
N ILE A 74 -5.70 15.50 -4.49
CA ILE A 74 -7.06 15.20 -4.97
C ILE A 74 -8.11 15.89 -4.12
N TYR A 75 -7.97 15.80 -2.79
CA TYR A 75 -8.86 16.49 -1.87
C TYR A 75 -8.81 18.01 -2.08
N PHE A 76 -7.61 18.58 -2.15
CA PHE A 76 -7.41 20.01 -2.39
C PHE A 76 -8.08 20.49 -3.67
N ILE A 77 -7.85 19.80 -4.79
CA ILE A 77 -8.44 20.17 -6.09
C ILE A 77 -9.96 20.01 -6.05
N GLY A 78 -10.47 18.93 -5.46
CA GLY A 78 -11.91 18.68 -5.42
C GLY A 78 -12.68 19.68 -4.56
N GLU A 79 -12.09 20.11 -3.44
CA GLU A 79 -12.63 21.21 -2.64
C GLU A 79 -12.68 22.52 -3.42
N HIS A 80 -11.59 22.89 -4.10
CA HIS A 80 -11.54 24.11 -4.93
C HIS A 80 -12.46 24.07 -6.14
N LYS A 81 -12.83 22.88 -6.62
CA LYS A 81 -13.84 22.68 -7.66
C LYS A 81 -15.28 22.78 -7.13
N GLY A 82 -15.47 22.94 -5.82
CA GLY A 82 -16.79 22.93 -5.18
C GLY A 82 -17.45 21.55 -5.16
N ASN A 83 -16.66 20.47 -5.23
CA ASN A 83 -17.14 19.08 -5.17
C ASN A 83 -16.29 18.23 -4.20
N PRO A 84 -16.34 18.53 -2.89
CA PRO A 84 -15.56 17.80 -1.90
C PRO A 84 -16.01 16.33 -1.77
N GLU A 85 -17.30 16.01 -1.93
CA GLU A 85 -17.79 14.63 -1.85
C GLU A 85 -17.20 13.74 -2.95
N GLY A 86 -17.15 14.24 -4.18
CA GLY A 86 -16.49 13.55 -5.29
C GLY A 86 -14.98 13.39 -5.06
N ALA A 87 -14.34 14.36 -4.41
CA ALA A 87 -12.94 14.28 -4.01
C ALA A 87 -12.70 13.16 -3.00
N LEU A 88 -13.53 13.09 -1.95
CA LEU A 88 -13.47 12.05 -0.93
C LEU A 88 -13.64 10.66 -1.55
N GLN A 89 -14.60 10.50 -2.47
CA GLN A 89 -14.80 9.22 -3.15
C GLN A 89 -13.61 8.81 -4.02
N CYS A 90 -12.99 9.76 -4.73
CA CYS A 90 -11.75 9.52 -5.48
C CYS A 90 -10.59 9.12 -4.55
N VAL A 91 -10.44 9.78 -3.41
CA VAL A 91 -9.43 9.43 -2.40
C VAL A 91 -9.66 8.00 -1.89
N SER A 92 -10.88 7.66 -1.47
CA SER A 92 -11.20 6.30 -1.01
C SER A 92 -10.91 5.25 -2.08
N PHE A 93 -11.25 5.51 -3.35
CA PHE A 93 -10.98 4.58 -4.44
C PHE A 93 -9.48 4.28 -4.61
N ILE A 94 -8.64 5.33 -4.56
CA ILE A 94 -7.18 5.16 -4.61
C ILE A 94 -6.69 4.40 -3.38
N THR A 95 -7.17 4.76 -2.19
CA THR A 95 -6.79 4.07 -0.96
C THR A 95 -7.13 2.58 -1.00
N TYR A 96 -8.33 2.19 -1.44
CA TYR A 96 -8.70 0.79 -1.61
C TYR A 96 -7.85 0.08 -2.67
N SER A 97 -7.46 0.78 -3.74
CA SER A 97 -6.53 0.23 -4.74
C SER A 97 -5.17 -0.09 -4.10
N VAL A 98 -4.66 0.79 -3.24
CA VAL A 98 -3.43 0.55 -2.47
C VAL A 98 -3.60 -0.61 -1.49
N PHE A 99 -4.73 -0.70 -0.80
CA PHE A 99 -5.02 -1.82 0.09
C PHE A 99 -5.01 -3.15 -0.64
N TYR A 100 -5.52 -3.18 -1.87
CA TYR A 100 -5.47 -4.37 -2.69
C TYR A 100 -4.01 -4.77 -2.99
N PHE A 101 -3.21 -3.88 -3.57
CA PHE A 101 -1.82 -4.21 -3.94
C PHE A 101 -0.96 -4.58 -2.74
N TYR A 102 -1.05 -3.84 -1.63
CA TYR A 102 -0.32 -4.18 -0.42
C TYR A 102 -0.91 -5.39 0.30
N GLY A 103 -2.23 -5.59 0.27
CA GLY A 103 -2.86 -6.79 0.81
C GLY A 103 -2.34 -8.06 0.13
N VAL A 104 -2.22 -8.05 -1.20
CA VAL A 104 -1.60 -9.16 -1.96
C VAL A 104 -0.15 -9.36 -1.52
N ASN A 105 0.65 -8.30 -1.42
CA ASN A 105 2.05 -8.39 -0.97
C ASN A 105 2.20 -8.91 0.46
N ILE A 106 1.34 -8.47 1.38
CA ILE A 106 1.31 -8.93 2.77
C ILE A 106 1.00 -10.42 2.81
N LEU A 107 -0.03 -10.88 2.09
CA LEU A 107 -0.37 -12.30 2.03
C LEU A 107 0.76 -13.12 1.42
N ARG A 108 1.45 -12.61 0.40
CA ARG A 108 2.63 -13.26 -0.19
C ARG A 108 3.74 -13.46 0.84
N ASN A 109 4.10 -12.40 1.55
CA ASN A 109 5.14 -12.42 2.57
C ASN A 109 4.76 -13.33 3.76
N ILE A 110 3.51 -13.28 4.24
CA ILE A 110 3.03 -14.17 5.31
C ILE A 110 3.07 -15.64 4.85
N LYS A 111 2.64 -15.93 3.61
CA LYS A 111 2.73 -17.27 3.02
C LYS A 111 4.16 -17.79 3.01
N GLU A 112 5.15 -16.95 2.71
CA GLU A 112 6.57 -17.33 2.70
C GLU A 112 7.13 -17.57 4.11
N ILE A 113 6.63 -16.86 5.12
CA ILE A 113 7.05 -17.01 6.52
C ILE A 113 6.48 -18.30 7.16
N LEU A 114 5.25 -18.68 6.80
CA LEU A 114 4.57 -19.81 7.42
C LEU A 114 5.11 -21.17 6.91
N PRO A 115 5.27 -22.18 7.79
CA PRO A 115 5.68 -23.51 7.35
C PRO A 115 4.65 -24.14 6.41
N ASN A 116 5.09 -24.68 5.28
CA ASN A 116 4.23 -25.25 4.23
C ASN A 116 3.30 -26.39 4.71
N SER A 117 3.69 -27.10 5.77
CA SER A 117 2.88 -28.16 6.38
C SER A 117 1.74 -27.64 7.26
N SER A 118 1.77 -26.37 7.65
CA SER A 118 0.80 -25.77 8.58
C SER A 118 -0.54 -25.48 7.92
N ASN A 119 -1.62 -25.56 8.70
CA ASN A 119 -2.95 -25.14 8.21
C ASN A 119 -3.01 -23.63 7.94
N GLY A 120 -2.25 -22.82 8.70
CA GLY A 120 -2.14 -21.38 8.46
C GLY A 120 -1.58 -21.07 7.07
N TYR A 121 -0.52 -21.77 6.66
CA TYR A 121 0.02 -21.65 5.30
C TYR A 121 -1.04 -21.93 4.24
N LYS A 122 -1.80 -23.02 4.36
CA LYS A 122 -2.83 -23.40 3.38
C LYS A 122 -3.90 -22.31 3.22
N VAL A 123 -4.35 -21.72 4.34
CA VAL A 123 -5.34 -20.63 4.32
C VAL A 123 -4.78 -19.39 3.64
N VAL A 124 -3.60 -18.93 4.06
CA VAL A 124 -2.97 -17.72 3.50
C VAL A 124 -2.62 -17.92 2.03
N ALA A 125 -2.15 -19.11 1.65
CA ALA A 125 -1.86 -19.46 0.26
C ALA A 125 -3.10 -19.41 -0.62
N PHE A 126 -4.25 -19.91 -0.14
CA PHE A 126 -5.51 -19.81 -0.85
C PHE A 126 -5.98 -18.35 -1.00
N LEU A 127 -5.93 -17.56 0.08
CA LEU A 127 -6.28 -16.14 0.04
C LEU A 127 -5.39 -15.37 -0.95
N HIS A 128 -4.08 -15.63 -0.92
CA HIS A 128 -3.15 -15.05 -1.87
C HIS A 128 -3.51 -15.42 -3.31
N TYR A 129 -3.76 -16.71 -3.58
CA TYR A 129 -4.11 -17.20 -4.92
C TYR A 129 -5.36 -16.54 -5.51
N VAL A 130 -6.41 -16.37 -4.69
CA VAL A 130 -7.66 -15.72 -5.12
C VAL A 130 -7.42 -14.23 -5.35
N LEU A 131 -6.80 -13.54 -4.39
CA LEU A 131 -6.61 -12.08 -4.45
C LEU A 131 -5.57 -11.65 -5.49
N SER A 132 -4.51 -12.43 -5.72
CA SER A 132 -3.53 -12.18 -6.79
C SER A 132 -4.08 -12.54 -8.18
N VAL A 133 -5.30 -13.08 -8.24
CA VAL A 133 -5.98 -13.50 -9.48
C VAL A 133 -5.14 -14.52 -10.27
N GLU A 134 -4.31 -15.31 -9.56
CA GLU A 134 -3.39 -16.28 -10.17
C GLU A 134 -4.11 -17.35 -11.00
N PHE A 135 -5.37 -17.64 -10.68
CA PHE A 135 -6.21 -18.57 -11.43
C PHE A 135 -6.39 -18.19 -12.90
N ILE A 136 -6.28 -16.91 -13.25
CA ILE A 136 -6.36 -16.46 -14.64
C ILE A 136 -5.21 -17.04 -15.49
N LYS A 137 -4.04 -17.31 -14.89
CA LYS A 137 -2.89 -17.94 -15.57
C LYS A 137 -3.11 -19.41 -15.91
N ASN A 138 -4.13 -20.03 -15.31
CA ASN A 138 -4.52 -21.42 -15.56
C ASN A 138 -5.67 -21.54 -16.57
N ILE A 139 -6.09 -20.43 -17.19
CA ILE A 139 -7.10 -20.46 -18.27
C ILE A 139 -6.40 -20.87 -19.58
N PRO A 140 -6.72 -22.05 -20.16
CA PRO A 140 -5.96 -22.66 -21.25
C PRO A 140 -5.90 -21.83 -22.56
N TYR A 141 -6.66 -20.74 -22.68
CA TYR A 141 -6.65 -19.86 -23.86
C TYR A 141 -5.91 -18.53 -23.64
N LEU A 142 -5.81 -18.04 -22.39
CA LEU A 142 -5.14 -16.77 -22.11
C LEU A 142 -3.63 -16.91 -22.07
N THR A 143 -3.12 -18.02 -21.53
CA THR A 143 -1.68 -18.32 -21.49
C THR A 143 -1.10 -18.45 -22.90
N ASN A 144 -1.84 -19.09 -23.80
CA ASN A 144 -1.49 -19.19 -25.22
C ASN A 144 -1.53 -17.83 -25.95
N TYR A 145 -2.40 -16.91 -25.53
CA TYR A 145 -2.48 -15.56 -26.10
C TYR A 145 -1.31 -14.67 -25.64
N LEU A 146 -0.97 -14.69 -24.35
CA LEU A 146 0.13 -13.90 -23.78
C LEU A 146 1.50 -14.35 -24.31
N GLN A 147 1.75 -15.66 -24.42
CA GLN A 147 3.02 -16.19 -24.96
C GLN A 147 3.27 -15.84 -26.44
N LYS A 148 2.21 -15.51 -27.19
CA LYS A 148 2.31 -15.09 -28.59
C LYS A 148 2.83 -13.65 -28.75
N GLY A 149 2.79 -12.85 -27.69
CA GLY A 149 3.26 -11.45 -27.66
C GLY A 149 4.74 -11.29 -27.33
N ASP A 150 5.37 -12.30 -26.71
CA ASP A 150 6.77 -12.27 -26.27
C ASP A 150 7.77 -12.74 -27.36
N THR A 151 7.28 -13.22 -28.51
CA THR A 151 8.09 -13.38 -29.72
C THR A 151 8.23 -12.04 -30.46
N LYS A 152 9.13 -11.18 -29.99
CA LYS A 152 9.74 -10.10 -30.77
C LYS A 152 11.22 -9.96 -30.42
#